data_AF-A0A2R7Z1B8-F1
#
_entry.id   AF-A0A2R7Z1B8-F1
#
_cell.length_a   1.000
_cell.length_b   1.000
_cell.length_c   1.000
_cell.angle_alpha   90.00
_cell.angle_beta   90.00
_cell.angle_gamma   90.00
#
_symmetry.space_group_name_H-M   'P 1'
#
loop_
_entity.id
_entity.type
_entity.pdbx_description
1 polymer ?
#
loop_
_entity_poly.entity_id
_entity_poly.type
_entity_poly.pdbx_seq_one_letter_code
_entity_poly.pdbx_strand_id
1 'polypeptide(L)'
;MGPIGPYPRWSASPTAPAQRRTTCGGSTRDGVLWTGCGPTRQGGRVPSPDQPVLEAVRTYAARQPGLIVPTEQFVELITTLLDDAGINYLSVTGRTKSVSSFAAKAARTTGDQLLYPDPLSQITDQIGVRVITYVHSDVAAVAELLDDELTILEDRDMGQETASAGGFGYSSRHLLVTPDPPDGEQHQAPYDDLRGHRASVQVRTVLQHAWAEFEHDIRYKGTVPEEYVPDLDRRFTLAAGLLELADREFSTIRERLQAVAPASPGEADPSDPRISGQDLASFLAGQYADAGWSHTDHYGWIGGLLLELGVTSLDELGGLLSSVDADAIIRRMGYRYPAGAVRRLDDALLAIFGQQYVDLRGNAHRVEKLSTRLEKLNSPDG
;
A
#
# COMPACT_ATOMS: atom_id res chain seq x y z
N MET A 1 20.23 12.02 -19.46
CA MET A 1 19.27 13.03 -19.99
C MET A 1 18.38 12.36 -21.01
N GLY A 2 17.26 11.80 -20.56
CA GLY A 2 16.16 11.34 -21.42
C GLY A 2 14.88 12.00 -20.89
N PRO A 3 13.88 12.30 -21.74
CA PRO A 3 12.69 13.00 -21.29
C PRO A 3 11.81 12.01 -20.51
N ILE A 4 11.75 12.17 -19.19
CA ILE A 4 10.77 11.49 -18.35
C ILE A 4 9.51 12.34 -18.43
N GLY A 5 8.47 11.78 -19.04
CA GLY A 5 7.28 12.52 -19.45
C GLY A 5 6.53 13.17 -18.29
N PRO A 6 5.90 14.34 -18.50
CA PRO A 6 5.01 14.93 -17.51
C PRO A 6 3.75 14.05 -17.38
N TYR A 7 2.97 14.30 -16.32
CA TYR A 7 1.58 13.85 -16.16
C TYR A 7 0.84 13.76 -17.48
N PRO A 8 -0.07 12.77 -17.67
CA PRO A 8 -0.92 12.78 -18.84
C PRO A 8 -1.74 14.07 -18.82
N ARG A 9 -1.34 15.04 -19.66
CA ARG A 9 -2.23 16.12 -20.10
C ARG A 9 -3.45 15.42 -20.66
N TRP A 10 -4.64 15.97 -20.38
CA TRP A 10 -5.86 15.55 -21.05
C TRP A 10 -5.61 15.41 -22.56
N SER A 11 -5.65 14.18 -23.04
CA SER A 11 -5.58 13.90 -24.45
C SER A 11 -7.01 13.91 -24.99
N ALA A 12 -7.28 14.89 -25.85
CA ALA A 12 -8.37 14.87 -26.82
C ALA A 12 -8.51 13.47 -27.43
N SER A 13 -9.72 12.90 -27.43
CA SER A 13 -9.98 11.71 -28.24
C SER A 13 -9.89 12.10 -29.73
N PRO A 14 -9.12 11.40 -30.58
CA PRO A 14 -9.17 11.66 -31.99
C PRO A 14 -10.55 11.31 -32.52
N THR A 15 -11.15 12.27 -33.20
CA THR A 15 -12.37 12.14 -33.99
C THR A 15 -12.29 10.91 -34.90
N ALA A 16 -13.39 10.14 -34.95
CA ALA A 16 -13.51 8.92 -35.75
C ALA A 16 -13.04 9.13 -37.21
N PRO A 17 -12.24 8.22 -37.80
CA PRO A 17 -11.84 8.36 -39.20
C PRO A 17 -13.04 8.09 -40.12
N ALA A 18 -13.26 9.05 -41.01
CA ALA A 18 -14.26 9.00 -42.07
C ALA A 18 -14.16 7.72 -42.91
N GLN A 19 -15.33 7.13 -43.21
CA GLN A 19 -15.49 5.99 -44.11
C GLN A 19 -14.87 6.30 -45.48
N ARG A 20 -13.76 5.63 -45.82
CA ARG A 20 -13.24 5.63 -47.20
C ARG A 20 -14.15 4.76 -48.06
N ARG A 21 -14.90 5.40 -48.96
CA ARG A 21 -15.60 4.72 -50.06
C ARG A 21 -14.58 4.13 -51.03
N THR A 22 -14.65 2.83 -51.24
CA THR A 22 -13.92 2.11 -52.30
C THR A 22 -14.54 2.47 -53.64
N THR A 23 -13.85 3.26 -54.47
CA THR A 23 -14.19 3.43 -55.89
C THR A 23 -13.43 2.37 -56.69
N CYS A 24 -14.15 1.36 -57.17
CA CYS A 24 -13.64 0.39 -58.15
C CYS A 24 -13.45 1.11 -59.49
N GLY A 25 -12.19 1.41 -59.84
CA GLY A 25 -11.82 1.86 -61.18
C GLY A 25 -11.54 0.66 -62.07
N GLY A 26 -12.47 0.34 -62.97
CA GLY A 26 -12.23 -0.59 -64.07
C GLY A 26 -11.50 0.12 -65.21
N SER A 27 -10.40 -0.45 -65.67
CA SER A 27 -9.94 -0.22 -67.04
C SER A 27 -9.42 -1.54 -67.62
N THR A 28 -10.00 -1.91 -68.75
CA THR A 28 -9.53 -2.98 -69.63
C THR A 28 -8.78 -2.35 -70.79
N ARG A 29 -7.58 -2.85 -71.10
CA ARG A 29 -7.14 -3.04 -72.50
C ARG A 29 -5.89 -3.91 -72.60
N ASP A 30 -5.99 -4.83 -73.56
CA ASP A 30 -4.96 -5.49 -74.35
C ASP A 30 -4.12 -6.58 -73.66
N GLY A 31 -4.50 -7.82 -73.97
CA GLY A 31 -3.98 -9.03 -73.38
C GLY A 31 -2.68 -9.53 -74.00
N VAL A 32 -1.87 -10.16 -73.16
CA VAL A 32 -1.14 -11.40 -73.43
C VAL A 32 -0.94 -12.11 -72.07
N LEU A 33 -1.32 -13.39 -72.01
CA LEU A 33 -1.06 -14.29 -70.90
C LEU A 33 0.43 -14.61 -70.81
N TRP A 34 1.02 -14.45 -69.62
CA TRP A 34 2.21 -15.18 -69.20
C TRP A 34 1.99 -15.78 -67.81
N THR A 35 1.88 -17.11 -67.78
CA THR A 35 1.92 -17.94 -66.58
C THR A 35 3.35 -18.00 -66.04
N GLY A 36 3.57 -17.42 -64.86
CA GLY A 36 4.80 -17.57 -64.09
C GLY A 36 4.49 -17.97 -62.66
N CYS A 37 4.43 -19.27 -62.37
CA CYS A 37 4.47 -19.80 -61.01
C CYS A 37 5.87 -19.63 -60.45
N GLY A 38 6.13 -18.50 -59.76
CA GLY A 38 7.24 -18.39 -58.82
C GLY A 38 6.81 -18.90 -57.44
N PRO A 39 7.68 -19.58 -56.67
CA PRO A 39 7.31 -20.05 -55.35
C PRO A 39 7.04 -18.84 -54.45
N THR A 40 5.81 -18.71 -53.98
CA THR A 40 5.41 -17.77 -52.95
C THR A 40 6.25 -18.07 -51.72
N ARG A 41 7.29 -17.26 -51.46
CA ARG A 41 7.95 -17.25 -50.15
C ARG A 41 6.83 -16.95 -49.15
N GLN A 42 6.55 -17.91 -48.27
CA GLN A 42 5.72 -17.68 -47.10
C GLN A 42 6.37 -16.51 -46.35
N GLY A 43 5.79 -15.32 -46.49
CA GLY A 43 6.15 -14.19 -45.66
C GLY A 43 5.91 -14.62 -44.23
N GLY A 44 6.97 -14.73 -43.44
CA GLY A 44 6.87 -14.86 -42.00
C GLY A 44 5.91 -13.78 -41.54
N ARG A 45 4.79 -14.19 -40.93
CA ARG A 45 3.78 -13.27 -40.41
C ARG A 45 4.47 -12.46 -39.32
N VAL A 46 4.93 -11.26 -39.66
CA VAL A 46 5.42 -10.29 -38.67
C VAL A 46 4.25 -10.11 -37.69
N PRO A 47 4.42 -10.40 -36.39
CA PRO A 47 3.35 -10.22 -35.43
C PRO A 47 2.83 -8.79 -35.54
N SER A 48 1.52 -8.61 -35.63
CA SER A 48 0.98 -7.25 -35.54
C SER A 48 1.35 -6.68 -34.16
N PRO A 49 1.55 -5.36 -34.02
CA PRO A 49 1.83 -4.73 -32.73
C PRO A 49 0.81 -5.10 -31.62
N ASP A 50 -0.40 -5.50 -32.02
CA ASP A 50 -1.49 -5.90 -31.12
C ASP A 50 -1.41 -7.35 -30.64
N GLN A 51 -0.59 -8.20 -31.28
CA GLN A 51 -0.53 -9.64 -30.99
C GLN A 51 0.03 -9.95 -29.59
N PRO A 52 1.12 -9.30 -29.12
CA PRO A 52 1.63 -9.49 -27.75
C PRO A 52 0.62 -9.06 -26.68
N VAL A 53 -0.10 -7.96 -26.92
CA VAL A 53 -1.13 -7.46 -25.99
C VAL A 53 -2.28 -8.44 -25.89
N LEU A 54 -2.78 -8.97 -27.02
CA LEU A 54 -3.88 -9.93 -27.03
C LEU A 54 -3.51 -11.24 -26.30
N GLU A 55 -2.29 -11.74 -26.49
CA GLU A 55 -1.80 -12.94 -25.80
C GLU A 55 -1.65 -12.71 -24.30
N ALA A 56 -1.08 -11.57 -23.89
CA ALA A 56 -0.99 -11.19 -22.49
C ALA A 56 -2.37 -11.08 -21.83
N VAL A 57 -3.35 -10.48 -22.51
CA VAL A 57 -4.73 -10.35 -22.01
C VAL A 57 -5.40 -11.72 -21.84
N ARG A 58 -5.24 -12.64 -22.81
CA ARG A 58 -5.77 -14.00 -22.71
C ARG A 58 -5.14 -14.77 -21.54
N THR A 59 -3.83 -14.66 -21.40
CA THR A 59 -3.08 -15.29 -20.31
C THR A 59 -3.52 -14.74 -18.96
N TYR A 60 -3.67 -13.42 -18.84
CA TYR A 60 -4.17 -12.78 -17.63
C TYR A 60 -5.60 -13.21 -17.32
N ALA A 61 -6.50 -13.27 -18.32
CA ALA A 61 -7.88 -13.71 -18.13
C ALA A 61 -7.97 -15.13 -17.57
N ALA A 62 -7.08 -16.03 -17.98
CA ALA A 62 -7.01 -17.39 -17.44
C ALA A 62 -6.48 -17.43 -15.99
N ARG A 63 -5.56 -16.52 -15.61
CA ARG A 63 -4.96 -16.45 -14.27
C ARG A 63 -5.79 -15.68 -13.26
N GLN A 64 -6.55 -14.67 -13.71
CA GLN A 64 -7.22 -13.70 -12.83
C GLN A 64 -8.15 -14.32 -11.77
N PRO A 65 -8.93 -15.38 -12.05
CA PRO A 65 -9.74 -16.03 -11.01
C PRO A 65 -8.91 -16.58 -9.84
N GLY A 66 -7.69 -17.07 -10.12
CA GLY A 66 -6.77 -17.55 -9.10
C GLY A 66 -6.10 -16.46 -8.27
N LEU A 67 -6.26 -15.18 -8.63
CA LEU A 67 -5.70 -14.04 -7.88
C LEU A 67 -6.69 -13.46 -6.86
N ILE A 68 -7.95 -13.92 -6.83
CA ILE A 68 -8.98 -13.42 -5.91
C ILE A 68 -8.61 -13.78 -4.46
N VAL A 69 -8.37 -15.06 -4.19
CA VAL A 69 -7.99 -15.53 -2.84
C VAL A 69 -6.69 -14.89 -2.35
N PRO A 70 -5.60 -14.85 -3.15
CA PRO A 70 -4.40 -14.10 -2.75
C PRO A 70 -4.66 -12.63 -2.47
N THR A 71 -5.59 -11.98 -3.18
CA THR A 71 -5.94 -10.58 -2.90
C THR A 71 -6.55 -10.43 -1.51
N GLU A 72 -7.48 -11.31 -1.14
CA GLU A 72 -8.12 -11.31 0.18
C GLU A 72 -7.10 -11.63 1.29
N GLN A 73 -6.21 -12.59 1.06
CA GLN A 73 -5.12 -12.94 1.97
C GLN A 73 -4.13 -11.78 2.17
N PHE A 74 -3.80 -11.01 1.12
CA PHE A 74 -2.97 -9.81 1.27
C PHE A 74 -3.66 -8.73 2.10
N VAL A 75 -4.99 -8.57 1.99
CA VAL A 75 -5.75 -7.66 2.84
C VAL A 75 -5.67 -8.10 4.29
N GLU A 76 -5.94 -9.37 4.57
CA GLU A 76 -5.88 -9.94 5.93
C GLU A 76 -4.47 -9.81 6.54
N LEU A 77 -3.43 -10.15 5.78
CA LEU A 77 -2.03 -9.97 6.19
C LEU A 77 -1.74 -8.53 6.56
N ILE A 78 -2.04 -7.57 5.67
CA ILE A 78 -1.74 -6.15 5.91
C ILE A 78 -2.56 -5.62 7.09
N THR A 79 -3.84 -5.95 7.20
CA THR A 79 -4.68 -5.61 8.37
C THR A 79 -4.05 -6.12 9.66
N THR A 80 -3.65 -7.40 9.69
CA THR A 80 -3.02 -8.00 10.88
C THR A 80 -1.72 -7.28 11.23
N LEU A 81 -0.87 -6.94 10.25
CA LEU A 81 0.36 -6.18 10.50
C LEU A 81 0.05 -4.80 11.11
N LEU A 82 -0.90 -4.06 10.55
CA LEU A 82 -1.29 -2.75 11.05
C LEU A 82 -1.82 -2.81 12.48
N ASP A 83 -2.68 -3.79 12.75
CA ASP A 83 -3.28 -3.99 14.07
C ASP A 83 -2.21 -4.37 15.11
N ASP A 84 -1.27 -5.26 14.75
CA ASP A 84 -0.15 -5.68 15.58
C ASP A 84 0.80 -4.53 15.90
N ALA A 85 0.99 -3.60 14.96
CA ALA A 85 1.79 -2.39 15.14
C ALA A 85 1.04 -1.26 15.87
N GLY A 86 -0.28 -1.42 16.04
CA GLY A 86 -1.15 -0.41 16.63
C GLY A 86 -1.30 0.84 15.76
N ILE A 87 -1.17 0.73 14.44
CA ILE A 87 -1.29 1.86 13.52
C ILE A 87 -2.76 2.19 13.32
N ASN A 88 -3.12 3.47 13.44
CA ASN A 88 -4.49 3.90 13.21
C ASN A 88 -4.80 4.03 11.71
N TYR A 89 -5.83 3.35 11.23
CA TYR A 89 -6.30 3.41 9.85
C TYR A 89 -7.83 3.44 9.78
N LEU A 90 -8.36 4.05 8.74
CA LEU A 90 -9.79 4.09 8.43
C LEU A 90 -10.26 2.78 7.78
N SER A 91 -9.48 2.25 6.83
CA SER A 91 -9.82 0.99 6.15
C SER A 91 -8.63 0.37 5.41
N VAL A 92 -8.67 -0.96 5.29
CA VAL A 92 -7.85 -1.73 4.35
C VAL A 92 -8.78 -2.45 3.38
N THR A 93 -8.56 -2.28 2.07
CA THR A 93 -9.40 -2.90 1.04
C THR A 93 -8.56 -3.50 -0.08
N GLY A 94 -9.02 -4.61 -0.64
CA GLY A 94 -8.35 -5.32 -1.72
C GLY A 94 -9.12 -5.27 -3.03
N ARG A 95 -8.41 -5.29 -4.15
CA ARG A 95 -8.98 -5.40 -5.49
C ARG A 95 -8.06 -6.19 -6.39
N THR A 96 -8.60 -7.29 -6.92
CA THR A 96 -8.01 -7.99 -8.07
C THR A 96 -8.35 -7.22 -9.35
N LYS A 97 -7.35 -6.92 -10.18
CA LYS A 97 -7.54 -6.14 -11.40
C LYS A 97 -8.44 -6.88 -12.39
N SER A 98 -9.46 -6.20 -12.93
CA SER A 98 -10.33 -6.81 -13.94
C SER A 98 -9.57 -7.03 -15.25
N VAL A 99 -9.97 -8.04 -16.02
CA VAL A 99 -9.41 -8.33 -17.35
C VAL A 99 -9.52 -7.11 -18.27
N SER A 100 -10.65 -6.41 -18.23
CA SER A 100 -10.88 -5.18 -19.01
C SER A 100 -9.89 -4.06 -18.63
N SER A 101 -9.66 -3.86 -17.32
CA SER A 101 -8.71 -2.84 -16.84
C SER A 101 -7.27 -3.22 -17.17
N PHE A 102 -6.93 -4.52 -17.13
CA PHE A 102 -5.62 -5.02 -17.55
C PHE A 102 -5.41 -4.80 -19.05
N ALA A 103 -6.39 -5.16 -19.89
CA ALA A 103 -6.32 -4.95 -21.34
C ALA A 103 -6.16 -3.47 -21.71
N ALA A 104 -6.92 -2.59 -21.06
CA ALA A 104 -6.79 -1.15 -21.26
C ALA A 104 -5.40 -0.63 -20.89
N LYS A 105 -4.76 -1.20 -19.86
CA LYS A 105 -3.41 -0.81 -19.43
C LYS A 105 -2.33 -1.40 -20.35
N ALA A 106 -2.48 -2.66 -20.76
CA ALA A 106 -1.57 -3.36 -21.67
C ALA A 106 -1.53 -2.72 -23.07
N ALA A 107 -2.65 -2.14 -23.52
CA ALA A 107 -2.74 -1.45 -24.80
C ALA A 107 -2.23 0.01 -24.78
N ARG A 108 -1.77 0.53 -23.64
CA ARG A 108 -1.26 1.90 -23.55
C ARG A 108 0.02 2.04 -24.36
N THR A 109 0.15 3.15 -25.07
CA THR A 109 1.34 3.50 -25.84
C THR A 109 1.94 4.82 -25.38
N THR A 110 3.24 5.01 -25.60
CA THR A 110 3.93 6.29 -25.51
C THR A 110 4.60 6.54 -26.86
N GLY A 111 4.06 7.49 -27.63
CA GLY A 111 4.35 7.58 -29.06
C GLY A 111 3.89 6.31 -29.78
N ASP A 112 4.77 5.73 -30.60
CA ASP A 112 4.49 4.53 -31.40
C ASP A 112 4.86 3.21 -30.67
N GLN A 113 5.27 3.28 -29.40
CA GLN A 113 5.70 2.10 -28.63
C GLN A 113 4.72 1.77 -27.50
N LEU A 114 4.56 0.48 -27.21
CA LEU A 114 3.81 0.04 -26.04
C LEU A 114 4.50 0.53 -24.76
N LEU A 115 3.72 1.09 -23.85
CA LEU A 115 4.18 1.49 -22.53
C LEU A 115 4.64 0.27 -21.71
N TYR A 116 4.01 -0.89 -21.94
CA TYR A 116 4.35 -2.16 -21.33
C TYR A 116 4.61 -3.21 -22.42
N PRO A 117 5.86 -3.34 -22.92
CA PRO A 117 6.23 -4.37 -23.88
C PRO A 117 5.97 -5.80 -23.37
N ASP A 118 6.08 -6.02 -22.06
CA ASP A 118 5.69 -7.27 -21.38
C ASP A 118 4.64 -6.97 -20.29
N PRO A 119 3.35 -6.90 -20.65
CA PRO A 119 2.30 -6.50 -19.72
C PRO A 119 2.17 -7.42 -18.50
N LEU A 120 2.46 -8.72 -18.64
CA LEU A 120 2.27 -9.69 -17.53
C LEU A 120 3.27 -9.45 -16.39
N SER A 121 4.50 -9.07 -16.72
CA SER A 121 5.54 -8.79 -15.72
C SER A 121 5.59 -7.33 -15.29
N GLN A 122 5.21 -6.39 -16.17
CA GLN A 122 5.34 -4.95 -15.89
C GLN A 122 4.06 -4.30 -15.32
N ILE A 123 2.89 -4.91 -15.53
CA ILE A 123 1.66 -4.48 -14.84
C ILE A 123 1.67 -5.14 -13.46
N THR A 124 2.17 -4.39 -12.47
CA THR A 124 2.39 -4.86 -11.09
C THR A 124 1.14 -4.78 -10.22
N ASP A 125 0.14 -3.98 -10.60
CA ASP A 125 -1.13 -3.79 -9.89
C ASP A 125 -2.20 -4.85 -10.23
N GLN A 126 -1.80 -6.11 -10.41
CA GLN A 126 -2.73 -7.23 -10.63
C GLN A 126 -3.48 -7.58 -9.34
N ILE A 127 -2.75 -7.60 -8.22
CA ILE A 127 -3.27 -7.59 -6.86
C ILE A 127 -3.04 -6.18 -6.32
N GLY A 128 -4.11 -5.47 -5.98
CA GLY A 128 -4.04 -4.14 -5.37
C GLY A 128 -4.60 -4.17 -3.96
N VAL A 129 -3.89 -3.56 -3.02
CA VAL A 129 -4.38 -3.27 -1.66
C VAL A 129 -4.34 -1.77 -1.44
N ARG A 130 -5.33 -1.25 -0.73
CA ARG A 130 -5.43 0.16 -0.38
C ARG A 130 -5.58 0.29 1.12
N VAL A 131 -4.66 1.05 1.72
CA VAL A 131 -4.67 1.41 3.14
C VAL A 131 -5.00 2.89 3.24
N ILE A 132 -6.12 3.21 3.89
CA ILE A 132 -6.54 4.59 4.14
C ILE A 132 -6.29 4.93 5.59
N THR A 133 -5.44 5.93 5.85
CA THR A 133 -5.13 6.47 7.18
C THR A 133 -5.83 7.80 7.42
N TYR A 134 -5.72 8.34 8.63
CA TYR A 134 -6.35 9.63 8.96
C TYR A 134 -5.45 10.82 8.64
N VAL A 135 -4.16 10.73 8.96
CA VAL A 135 -3.19 11.82 8.78
C VAL A 135 -1.95 11.34 8.04
N HIS A 136 -1.16 12.31 7.58
CA HIS A 136 0.02 12.05 6.76
C HIS A 136 1.11 11.26 7.49
N SER A 137 1.32 11.49 8.79
CA SER A 137 2.32 10.76 9.57
C SER A 137 2.05 9.24 9.62
N ASP A 138 0.79 8.83 9.64
CA ASP A 138 0.42 7.41 9.59
C ASP A 138 0.77 6.79 8.23
N VAL A 139 0.76 7.56 7.12
CA VAL A 139 1.16 7.05 5.80
C VAL A 139 2.62 6.61 5.81
N ALA A 140 3.49 7.38 6.47
CA ALA A 140 4.89 7.01 6.66
C ALA A 140 5.00 5.77 7.54
N ALA A 141 4.33 5.75 8.69
CA ALA A 141 4.36 4.61 9.62
C ALA A 141 3.91 3.29 8.96
N VAL A 142 2.87 3.32 8.11
CA VAL A 142 2.44 2.13 7.35
C VAL A 142 3.54 1.67 6.39
N ALA A 143 4.16 2.59 5.65
CA ALA A 143 5.19 2.23 4.68
C ALA A 143 6.41 1.61 5.36
N GLU A 144 6.79 2.15 6.52
CA GLU A 144 7.90 1.65 7.35
C GLU A 144 7.59 0.24 7.89
N LEU A 145 6.40 0.04 8.45
CA LEU A 145 5.97 -1.28 8.93
C LEU A 145 6.01 -2.33 7.81
N LEU A 146 5.52 -1.98 6.62
CA LEU A 146 5.53 -2.93 5.50
C LEU A 146 6.94 -3.23 5.00
N ASP A 147 7.89 -2.30 5.14
CA ASP A 147 9.31 -2.51 4.82
C ASP A 147 10.03 -3.38 5.85
N ASP A 148 9.62 -3.31 7.12
CA ASP A 148 10.15 -4.16 8.19
C ASP A 148 9.62 -5.60 8.12
N GLU A 149 8.37 -5.80 7.67
CA GLU A 149 7.66 -7.09 7.72
C GLU A 149 7.58 -7.81 6.37
N LEU A 150 7.80 -7.11 5.25
CA LEU A 150 7.72 -7.66 3.89
C LEU A 150 8.90 -7.18 3.03
N THR A 151 9.17 -7.90 1.94
CA THR A 151 10.16 -7.46 0.96
C THR A 151 9.57 -6.38 0.06
N ILE A 152 10.15 -5.18 0.09
CA ILE A 152 9.80 -4.07 -0.80
C ILE A 152 10.54 -4.20 -2.13
N LEU A 153 9.80 -4.35 -3.22
CA LEU A 153 10.31 -4.40 -4.60
C LEU A 153 10.36 -3.02 -5.26
N GLU A 154 9.47 -2.11 -4.85
CA GLU A 154 9.37 -0.74 -5.36
C GLU A 154 8.69 0.15 -4.32
N ASP A 155 9.19 1.36 -4.09
CA ASP A 155 8.58 2.39 -3.22
C ASP A 155 8.56 3.72 -3.96
N ARG A 156 7.36 4.26 -4.16
CA ARG A 156 7.12 5.48 -4.91
C ARG A 156 6.22 6.43 -4.15
N ASP A 157 6.77 7.57 -3.79
CA ASP A 157 6.02 8.72 -3.29
C ASP A 157 5.53 9.55 -4.47
N MET A 158 4.27 9.33 -4.86
CA MET A 158 3.67 10.01 -6.01
C MET A 158 3.56 11.52 -5.77
N GLY A 159 3.42 11.96 -4.51
CA GLY A 159 3.39 13.39 -4.18
C GLY A 159 4.73 14.06 -4.47
N GLN A 160 5.83 13.41 -4.06
CA GLN A 160 7.19 13.90 -4.36
C GLN A 160 7.50 13.87 -5.85
N GLU A 161 7.07 12.82 -6.57
CA GLU A 161 7.22 12.77 -8.03
C GLU A 161 6.48 13.92 -8.71
N THR A 162 5.26 14.23 -8.27
CA THR A 162 4.49 15.39 -8.78
C THR A 162 5.19 16.71 -8.54
N ALA A 163 5.62 16.92 -7.30
CA ALA A 163 6.31 18.14 -6.90
C ALA A 163 7.60 18.32 -7.71
N SER A 164 8.37 17.25 -7.90
CA SER A 164 9.61 17.25 -8.68
C SER A 164 9.39 17.54 -10.16
N ALA A 165 8.21 17.18 -10.70
CA ALA A 165 7.79 17.52 -12.06
C ALA A 165 7.23 18.94 -12.20
N GLY A 166 7.27 19.77 -11.14
CA GLY A 166 6.75 21.13 -11.12
C GLY A 166 5.21 21.22 -11.08
N GLY A 167 4.54 20.11 -10.77
CA GLY A 167 3.09 20.04 -10.59
C GLY A 167 2.68 20.05 -9.12
N PHE A 168 1.40 20.29 -8.88
CA PHE A 168 0.72 20.02 -7.61
C PHE A 168 -0.55 19.22 -7.93
N GLY A 169 -0.77 18.11 -7.23
CA GLY A 169 -1.84 17.17 -7.50
C GLY A 169 -1.47 15.75 -7.06
N TYR A 170 -2.48 14.91 -6.80
CA TYR A 170 -2.39 13.49 -6.44
C TYR A 170 -1.21 13.11 -5.51
N SER A 171 -1.49 12.97 -4.21
CA SER A 171 -0.55 12.43 -3.23
C SER A 171 -0.98 11.02 -2.80
N SER A 172 -0.04 10.06 -2.89
CA SER A 172 -0.20 8.67 -2.45
C SER A 172 1.18 8.02 -2.40
N ARG A 173 1.42 7.15 -1.41
CA ARG A 173 2.62 6.30 -1.40
C ARG A 173 2.29 4.92 -1.94
N HIS A 174 3.04 4.47 -2.94
CA HIS A 174 2.81 3.24 -3.68
C HIS A 174 3.96 2.28 -3.40
N LEU A 175 3.64 1.15 -2.78
CA LEU A 175 4.59 0.11 -2.43
C LEU A 175 4.28 -1.13 -3.27
N LEU A 176 5.29 -1.76 -3.85
CA LEU A 176 5.18 -3.09 -4.42
C LEU A 176 5.84 -4.06 -3.44
N VAL A 177 5.04 -4.93 -2.83
CA VAL A 177 5.49 -5.81 -1.74
C VAL A 177 5.35 -7.29 -2.12
N THR A 178 6.20 -8.12 -1.53
CA THR A 178 6.08 -9.59 -1.55
C THR A 178 6.41 -10.16 -0.17
N PRO A 179 5.72 -11.22 0.28
CA PRO A 179 6.12 -11.98 1.47
C PRO A 179 7.33 -12.89 1.20
N ASP A 180 7.76 -13.03 -0.06
CA ASP A 180 8.95 -13.80 -0.38
C ASP A 180 10.20 -13.14 0.22
N PRO A 181 11.07 -13.88 0.93
CA PRO A 181 12.28 -13.31 1.51
C PRO A 181 13.27 -12.88 0.41
N PRO A 182 14.11 -11.86 0.66
CA PRO A 182 15.03 -11.31 -0.34
C PRO A 182 16.00 -12.35 -0.92
N ASP A 183 16.42 -13.30 -0.09
CA ASP A 183 17.48 -14.28 -0.41
C ASP A 183 16.95 -15.63 -0.91
N GLY A 184 15.62 -15.76 -1.07
CA GLY A 184 14.98 -16.98 -1.58
C GLY A 184 15.02 -18.17 -0.63
N GLU A 185 15.38 -17.96 0.64
CA GLU A 185 15.39 -19.01 1.66
C GLU A 185 13.98 -19.55 1.93
N GLN A 186 13.90 -20.88 2.09
CA GLN A 186 12.64 -21.60 2.31
C GLN A 186 12.44 -21.83 3.80
N HIS A 187 12.04 -20.78 4.51
CA HIS A 187 11.44 -20.95 5.83
C HIS A 187 9.92 -21.04 5.67
N GLN A 188 9.29 -21.96 6.40
CA GLN A 188 7.83 -21.97 6.58
C GLN A 188 7.48 -20.66 7.27
N ALA A 189 6.77 -19.79 6.57
CA ALA A 189 6.34 -18.51 7.09
C ALA A 189 4.81 -18.50 7.16
N PRO A 190 4.22 -17.62 7.99
CA PRO A 190 2.82 -17.27 7.83
C PRO A 190 2.58 -16.88 6.36
N TYR A 191 1.47 -17.34 5.77
CA TYR A 191 1.05 -17.02 4.39
C TYR A 191 1.84 -17.69 3.24
N ASP A 192 2.21 -18.97 3.37
CA ASP A 192 2.77 -19.78 2.27
C ASP A 192 1.95 -19.70 0.96
N ASP A 193 0.63 -19.53 1.06
CA ASP A 193 -0.26 -19.36 -0.09
C ASP A 193 -0.03 -18.06 -0.89
N LEU A 194 0.61 -17.06 -0.28
CA LEU A 194 0.99 -15.80 -0.93
C LEU A 194 2.37 -15.86 -1.61
N ARG A 195 3.12 -16.97 -1.47
CA ARG A 195 4.46 -17.10 -2.07
C ARG A 195 4.39 -16.98 -3.59
N GLY A 196 5.36 -16.27 -4.17
CA GLY A 196 5.41 -15.97 -5.60
C GLY A 196 4.38 -14.92 -6.08
N HIS A 197 3.53 -14.40 -5.18
CA HIS A 197 2.65 -13.28 -5.47
C HIS A 197 3.26 -11.96 -5.00
N ARG A 198 2.89 -10.89 -5.68
CA ARG A 198 3.23 -9.51 -5.31
C ARG A 198 1.97 -8.67 -5.27
N ALA A 199 1.91 -7.73 -4.34
CA ALA A 199 0.80 -6.81 -4.20
C ALA A 199 1.26 -5.36 -4.34
N SER A 200 0.50 -4.56 -5.08
CA SER A 200 0.65 -3.11 -5.11
C SER A 200 -0.20 -2.51 -3.99
N VAL A 201 0.45 -2.04 -2.94
CA VAL A 201 -0.16 -1.39 -1.78
C VAL A 201 -0.14 0.12 -1.96
N GLN A 202 -1.32 0.75 -1.91
CA GLN A 202 -1.47 2.19 -2.00
C GLN A 202 -1.88 2.74 -0.64
N VAL A 203 -0.98 3.51 -0.03
CA VAL A 203 -1.19 4.14 1.27
C VAL A 203 -1.54 5.61 1.06
N ARG A 204 -2.64 6.06 1.69
CA ARG A 204 -3.18 7.42 1.55
C ARG A 204 -3.88 7.89 2.81
N THR A 205 -3.97 9.20 3.01
CA THR A 205 -4.92 9.79 3.97
C THR A 205 -6.36 9.72 3.44
N VAL A 206 -7.33 9.89 4.33
CA VAL A 206 -8.75 9.98 3.97
C VAL A 206 -9.03 11.12 3.00
N LEU A 207 -8.35 12.26 3.13
CA LEU A 207 -8.50 13.41 2.24
C LEU A 207 -7.90 13.13 0.86
N GLN A 208 -6.72 12.52 0.81
CA GLN A 208 -6.10 12.07 -0.44
C GLN A 208 -6.95 11.02 -1.15
N HIS A 209 -7.56 10.11 -0.40
CA HIS A 209 -8.49 9.12 -0.93
C HIS A 209 -9.73 9.77 -1.55
N ALA A 210 -10.39 10.66 -0.82
CA ALA A 210 -11.59 11.37 -1.30
C ALA A 210 -11.31 12.16 -2.58
N TRP A 211 -10.18 12.89 -2.63
CA TRP A 211 -9.77 13.62 -3.82
C TRP A 211 -9.58 12.70 -5.02
N ALA A 212 -8.85 11.60 -4.83
CA ALA A 212 -8.48 10.71 -5.91
C ALA A 212 -9.67 9.89 -6.43
N GLU A 213 -10.61 9.49 -5.58
CA GLU A 213 -11.84 8.83 -6.05
C GLU A 213 -12.69 9.80 -6.88
N PHE A 214 -12.83 11.05 -6.44
CA PHE A 214 -13.59 12.05 -7.20
C PHE A 214 -12.91 12.39 -8.53
N GLU A 215 -11.60 12.59 -8.53
CA GLU A 215 -10.82 12.86 -9.75
C GLU A 215 -10.89 11.69 -10.73
N HIS A 216 -10.69 10.47 -10.23
CA HIS A 216 -10.74 9.26 -11.05
C HIS A 216 -12.13 9.07 -11.67
N ASP A 217 -13.21 9.28 -10.92
CA ASP A 217 -14.57 9.17 -11.44
C ASP A 217 -14.85 10.18 -12.56
N ILE A 218 -14.43 11.44 -12.40
CA ILE A 218 -14.58 12.46 -13.45
C ILE A 218 -13.74 12.10 -14.69
N ARG A 219 -12.50 11.62 -14.51
CA ARG A 219 -11.62 11.28 -15.63
C ARG A 219 -12.02 10.01 -16.37
N TYR A 220 -12.55 9.01 -15.67
CA TYR A 220 -12.84 7.69 -16.25
C TYR A 220 -14.29 7.53 -16.69
N LYS A 221 -15.25 8.15 -15.98
CA LYS A 221 -16.69 8.07 -16.33
C LYS A 221 -17.18 9.32 -17.08
N GLY A 222 -16.43 10.41 -17.07
CA GLY A 222 -16.80 11.66 -17.74
C GLY A 222 -16.32 11.72 -19.19
N THR A 223 -17.24 11.98 -20.13
CA THR A 223 -16.88 12.54 -21.43
C THR A 223 -16.72 14.05 -21.23
N VAL A 224 -15.57 14.47 -20.69
CA VAL A 224 -15.32 15.89 -20.42
C VAL A 224 -15.03 16.61 -21.74
N PRO A 225 -15.82 17.63 -22.12
CA PRO A 225 -15.51 18.47 -23.27
C PRO A 225 -14.10 19.08 -23.17
N GLU A 226 -13.34 19.07 -24.27
CA GLU A 226 -11.96 19.58 -24.33
C GLU A 226 -11.85 21.06 -23.89
N GLU A 227 -12.93 21.83 -24.03
CA GLU A 227 -12.99 23.23 -23.57
C GLU A 227 -12.95 23.39 -22.04
N TYR A 228 -13.43 22.41 -21.27
CA TYR A 228 -13.46 22.48 -19.80
C TYR A 228 -12.23 21.88 -19.13
N VAL A 229 -11.47 21.10 -19.88
CA VAL A 229 -10.25 20.41 -19.44
C VAL A 229 -9.28 21.32 -18.67
N PRO A 230 -8.86 22.51 -19.17
CA PRO A 230 -7.88 23.33 -18.46
C PRO A 230 -8.43 23.93 -17.16
N ASP A 231 -9.72 24.27 -17.13
CA ASP A 231 -10.38 24.79 -15.94
C ASP A 231 -10.51 23.71 -14.86
N LEU A 232 -10.91 22.49 -15.26
CA LEU A 232 -11.01 21.36 -14.34
C LEU A 232 -9.66 20.95 -13.76
N ASP A 233 -8.59 20.89 -14.56
CA ASP A 233 -7.24 20.67 -14.04
C ASP A 233 -6.86 21.70 -12.98
N ARG A 234 -7.08 22.98 -13.28
CA ARG A 234 -6.80 24.05 -12.32
C ARG A 234 -7.59 23.86 -11.02
N ARG A 235 -8.87 23.48 -11.10
CA ARG A 235 -9.71 23.22 -9.91
C ARG A 235 -9.21 22.02 -9.11
N PHE A 236 -8.84 20.93 -9.78
CA PHE A 236 -8.28 19.76 -9.13
C PHE A 236 -6.96 20.07 -8.42
N THR A 237 -6.07 20.84 -9.04
CA THR A 237 -4.83 21.34 -8.41
C THR A 237 -5.12 22.19 -7.18
N LEU A 238 -6.07 23.13 -7.26
CA LEU A 238 -6.44 23.97 -6.12
C LEU A 238 -7.04 23.15 -4.97
N ALA A 239 -7.91 22.19 -5.29
CA ALA A 239 -8.48 21.28 -4.31
C ALA A 239 -7.40 20.42 -3.64
N ALA A 240 -6.42 19.92 -4.40
CA ALA A 240 -5.31 19.17 -3.85
C ALA A 240 -4.50 19.99 -2.83
N GLY A 241 -4.21 21.26 -3.15
CA GLY A 241 -3.50 22.16 -2.23
C GLY A 241 -4.30 22.47 -0.95
N LEU A 242 -5.62 22.62 -1.04
CA LEU A 242 -6.48 22.81 0.13
C LEU A 242 -6.46 21.58 1.05
N LEU A 243 -6.54 20.39 0.46
CA LEU A 243 -6.54 19.14 1.22
C LEU A 243 -5.18 18.86 1.86
N GLU A 244 -4.08 19.19 1.17
CA GLU A 244 -2.74 19.11 1.75
C GLU A 244 -2.61 20.05 2.96
N LEU A 245 -3.13 21.27 2.87
CA LEU A 245 -3.16 22.19 4.02
C LEU A 245 -4.00 21.61 5.17
N ALA A 246 -5.18 21.06 4.87
CA ALA A 246 -6.02 20.44 5.89
C ALA A 246 -5.33 19.24 6.57
N ASP A 247 -4.66 18.37 5.81
CA ASP A 247 -3.88 17.24 6.35
C ASP A 247 -2.74 17.72 7.29
N ARG A 248 -2.08 18.84 6.95
CA ARG A 248 -1.06 19.47 7.82
C ARG A 248 -1.66 20.01 9.12
N GLU A 249 -2.82 20.67 9.04
CA GLU A 249 -3.52 21.17 10.24
C GLU A 249 -3.98 20.01 11.14
N PHE A 250 -4.50 18.92 10.57
CA PHE A 250 -4.88 17.73 11.34
C PHE A 250 -3.67 17.06 12.01
N SER A 251 -2.53 16.99 11.31
CA SER A 251 -1.28 16.48 11.89
C SER A 251 -0.82 17.37 13.04
N THR A 252 -0.85 18.70 12.87
CA THR A 252 -0.50 19.67 13.91
C THR A 252 -1.41 19.59 15.13
N ILE A 253 -2.73 19.44 14.92
CA ILE A 253 -3.70 19.25 16.01
C ILE A 253 -3.36 17.97 16.79
N ARG A 254 -3.08 16.86 16.09
CA ARG A 254 -2.69 15.60 16.72
C ARG A 254 -1.39 15.75 17.52
N GLU A 255 -0.36 16.36 16.95
CA GLU A 255 0.92 16.62 17.63
C GLU A 255 0.75 17.49 18.89
N ARG A 256 -0.11 18.51 18.84
CA ARG A 256 -0.41 19.34 20.02
C ARG A 256 -1.17 18.58 21.09
N LEU A 257 -2.14 17.74 20.71
CA LEU A 257 -2.82 16.87 21.66
C LEU A 257 -1.87 15.83 22.26
N GLN A 258 -0.88 15.34 21.50
CA GLN A 258 0.21 14.49 22.01
C GLN A 258 1.06 15.22 23.06
N ALA A 259 1.44 16.47 22.79
CA ALA A 259 2.27 17.26 23.70
C ALA A 259 1.55 17.71 24.99
N VAL A 260 0.21 17.81 24.97
CA VAL A 260 -0.64 18.27 26.08
C VAL A 260 -1.39 17.09 26.71
N ALA A 261 -0.85 15.88 26.66
CA ALA A 261 -1.40 14.75 27.42
C ALA A 261 -0.73 14.57 28.80
N PRO A 262 -0.92 15.45 29.82
CA PRO A 262 -0.86 15.04 31.20
C PRO A 262 -2.24 14.51 31.63
N ALA A 263 -2.24 13.29 32.17
CA ALA A 263 -3.18 12.73 33.14
C ALA A 263 -4.49 13.53 33.36
N SER A 264 -5.47 13.35 32.47
CA SER A 264 -6.86 13.48 32.90
C SER A 264 -7.33 12.05 33.17
N PRO A 265 -7.63 11.69 34.44
CA PRO A 265 -8.26 10.41 34.73
C PRO A 265 -9.56 10.40 33.92
N GLY A 266 -9.63 9.55 32.91
CA GLY A 266 -10.91 9.23 32.30
C GLY A 266 -11.84 8.70 33.40
N GLU A 267 -13.14 8.69 33.14
CA GLU A 267 -14.09 7.95 33.98
C GLU A 267 -13.71 6.45 33.95
N ALA A 268 -12.70 6.07 34.73
CA ALA A 268 -12.34 4.69 34.94
C ALA A 268 -13.52 4.05 35.66
N ASP A 269 -14.11 3.02 35.06
CA ASP A 269 -15.05 2.16 35.75
C ASP A 269 -14.33 1.61 36.99
N PRO A 270 -14.72 1.99 38.22
CA PRO A 270 -14.02 1.55 39.43
C PRO A 270 -14.07 0.03 39.63
N SER A 271 -14.94 -0.66 38.88
CA SER A 271 -15.09 -2.11 38.92
C SER A 271 -14.23 -2.85 37.90
N ASP A 272 -13.62 -2.15 36.94
CA ASP A 272 -12.69 -2.75 35.97
C ASP A 272 -11.25 -2.63 36.50
N PRO A 273 -10.58 -3.75 36.86
CA PRO A 273 -9.21 -3.70 37.36
C PRO A 273 -8.17 -3.42 36.26
N ARG A 274 -8.57 -3.30 35.00
CA ARG A 274 -7.65 -2.99 33.89
C ARG A 274 -7.16 -1.55 33.96
N ILE A 275 -5.91 -1.34 33.58
CA ILE A 275 -5.42 -0.01 33.24
C ILE A 275 -6.23 0.49 32.05
N SER A 276 -6.88 1.65 32.19
CA SER A 276 -7.69 2.20 31.11
C SER A 276 -6.81 2.51 29.89
N GLY A 277 -7.36 2.37 28.69
CA GLY A 277 -6.60 2.66 27.46
C GLY A 277 -6.10 4.11 27.42
N GLN A 278 -6.83 5.05 28.02
CA GLN A 278 -6.45 6.46 28.10
C GLN A 278 -5.29 6.69 29.08
N ASP A 279 -5.33 6.05 30.25
CA ASP A 279 -4.26 6.15 31.24
C ASP A 279 -2.98 5.50 30.70
N LEU A 280 -3.11 4.36 30.03
CA LEU A 280 -2.00 3.68 29.40
C LEU A 280 -1.40 4.51 28.25
N ALA A 281 -2.23 5.10 27.40
CA ALA A 281 -1.77 5.99 26.35
C ALA A 281 -0.99 7.19 26.91
N SER A 282 -1.50 7.80 27.99
CA SER A 282 -0.86 8.93 28.65
C SER A 282 0.49 8.54 29.27
N PHE A 283 0.54 7.40 29.95
CA PHE A 283 1.76 6.84 30.53
C PHE A 283 2.82 6.56 29.46
N LEU A 284 2.44 5.89 28.36
CA LEU A 284 3.36 5.55 27.29
C LEU A 284 3.83 6.77 26.49
N ALA A 285 3.02 7.83 26.36
CA ALA A 285 3.44 9.08 25.76
C ALA A 285 4.56 9.77 26.56
N GLY A 286 4.53 9.65 27.89
CA GLY A 286 5.60 10.13 28.77
C GLY A 286 6.87 9.26 28.68
N GLN A 287 6.70 7.95 28.53
CA GLN A 287 7.82 6.99 28.45
C GLN A 287 8.51 6.98 27.08
N TYR A 288 7.77 7.15 26.00
CA TYR A 288 8.23 7.08 24.61
C TYR A 288 7.84 8.37 23.87
N ALA A 289 8.48 9.48 24.24
CA ALA A 289 8.15 10.82 23.73
C ALA A 289 8.30 10.97 22.21
N ASP A 290 9.07 10.09 21.56
CA ASP A 290 9.31 10.03 20.12
C ASP A 290 8.38 9.05 19.38
N ALA A 291 7.56 8.28 20.09
CA ALA A 291 6.71 7.26 19.48
C ALA A 291 5.34 7.81 19.04
N GLY A 292 4.87 7.37 17.88
CA GLY A 292 3.53 7.72 17.37
C GLY A 292 2.39 7.16 18.24
N TRP A 293 1.24 7.84 18.21
CA TRP A 293 0.00 7.41 18.89
C TRP A 293 -0.65 6.23 18.19
N SER A 294 -1.05 5.23 18.97
CA SER A 294 -1.91 4.14 18.50
C SER A 294 -3.40 4.48 18.65
N HIS A 295 -4.29 3.74 17.99
CA HIS A 295 -5.73 3.82 18.25
C HIS A 295 -6.06 3.46 19.72
N THR A 296 -7.11 4.06 20.29
CA THR A 296 -7.59 3.78 21.67
C THR A 296 -7.86 2.29 21.90
N ASP A 297 -8.34 1.59 20.88
CA ASP A 297 -8.65 0.15 20.97
C ASP A 297 -7.39 -0.70 21.17
N HIS A 298 -6.23 -0.29 20.64
CA HIS A 298 -4.96 -0.99 20.88
C HIS A 298 -4.50 -0.85 22.32
N TYR A 299 -4.71 0.32 22.92
CA TYR A 299 -4.43 0.53 24.35
C TYR A 299 -5.39 -0.31 25.23
N GLY A 300 -6.65 -0.45 24.82
CA GLY A 300 -7.61 -1.34 25.48
C GLY A 300 -7.22 -2.83 25.37
N TRP A 301 -6.79 -3.26 24.18
CA TRP A 301 -6.32 -4.63 23.94
C TRP A 301 -5.07 -4.96 24.77
N ILE A 302 -4.02 -4.14 24.72
CA ILE A 302 -2.80 -4.38 25.49
C ILE A 302 -3.04 -4.21 27.00
N GLY A 303 -3.99 -3.36 27.40
CA GLY A 303 -4.48 -3.29 28.79
C GLY A 303 -5.13 -4.60 29.26
N GLY A 304 -5.78 -5.34 28.35
CA GLY A 304 -6.25 -6.70 28.60
C GLY A 304 -5.11 -7.69 28.83
N LEU A 305 -4.04 -7.62 28.02
CA LEU A 305 -2.85 -8.45 28.21
C LEU A 305 -2.13 -8.16 29.54
N LEU A 306 -2.03 -6.88 29.90
CA LEU A 306 -1.47 -6.47 31.20
C LEU A 306 -2.26 -7.09 32.35
N LEU A 307 -3.60 -7.09 32.30
CA LEU A 307 -4.42 -7.78 33.29
C LEU A 307 -4.19 -9.30 33.30
N GLU A 308 -4.05 -9.96 32.15
CA GLU A 308 -3.72 -11.40 32.10
C GLU A 308 -2.36 -11.71 32.75
N LEU A 309 -1.39 -10.78 32.67
CA LEU A 309 -0.10 -10.86 33.36
C LEU A 309 -0.17 -10.49 34.85
N GLY A 310 -1.33 -10.01 35.31
CA GLY A 310 -1.54 -9.54 36.68
C GLY A 310 -1.14 -8.07 36.93
N VAL A 311 -0.76 -7.34 35.88
CA VAL A 311 -0.37 -5.93 35.95
C VAL A 311 -1.61 -5.05 35.91
N THR A 312 -1.99 -4.50 37.06
CA THR A 312 -3.23 -3.71 37.20
C THR A 312 -3.00 -2.24 37.53
N SER A 313 -1.74 -1.78 37.59
CA SER A 313 -1.42 -0.38 37.90
C SER A 313 -0.28 0.18 37.05
N LEU A 314 -0.30 1.49 36.81
CA LEU A 314 0.77 2.20 36.09
C LEU A 314 2.11 2.19 36.85
N ASP A 315 2.07 2.16 38.17
CA ASP A 315 3.27 2.11 39.02
C ASP A 315 4.00 0.77 38.85
N GLU A 316 3.24 -0.34 38.90
CA GLU A 316 3.76 -1.68 38.63
C GLU A 316 4.29 -1.80 37.20
N LEU A 317 3.55 -1.28 36.21
CA LEU A 317 4.00 -1.24 34.82
C LEU A 317 5.29 -0.44 34.66
N GLY A 318 5.39 0.74 35.29
CA GLY A 318 6.61 1.54 35.28
C GLY A 318 7.81 0.83 35.91
N GLY A 319 7.59 0.14 37.03
CA GLY A 319 8.59 -0.73 37.64
C GLY A 319 9.08 -1.82 36.69
N LEU A 320 8.16 -2.51 36.01
CA LEU A 320 8.49 -3.53 35.01
C LEU A 320 9.29 -2.95 33.83
N LEU A 321 8.84 -1.85 33.23
CA LEU A 321 9.53 -1.24 32.09
C LEU A 321 10.92 -0.70 32.46
N SER A 322 11.12 -0.26 33.70
CA SER A 322 12.45 0.16 34.17
C SER A 322 13.47 -0.98 34.30
N SER A 323 13.00 -2.25 34.27
CA SER A 323 13.87 -3.42 34.36
C SER A 323 14.51 -3.83 33.03
N VAL A 324 14.10 -3.23 31.91
CA VAL A 324 14.61 -3.52 30.57
C VAL A 324 15.25 -2.30 29.91
N ASP A 325 16.27 -2.55 29.08
CA ASP A 325 16.85 -1.53 28.20
C ASP A 325 16.02 -1.45 26.91
N ALA A 326 15.14 -0.45 26.85
CA ALA A 326 14.27 -0.22 25.69
C ALA A 326 15.07 0.05 24.41
N ASP A 327 16.22 0.72 24.50
CA ASP A 327 17.05 1.01 23.32
C ASP A 327 17.75 -0.27 22.84
N ALA A 328 18.15 -1.17 23.74
CA ALA A 328 18.68 -2.48 23.37
C ALA A 328 17.64 -3.35 22.68
N ILE A 329 16.40 -3.34 23.17
CA ILE A 329 15.28 -4.04 22.54
C ILE A 329 15.05 -3.52 21.11
N ILE A 330 14.98 -2.21 20.92
CA ILE A 330 14.81 -1.59 19.59
C ILE A 330 15.97 -1.98 18.66
N ARG A 331 17.21 -1.89 19.15
CA ARG A 331 18.40 -2.30 18.38
C ARG A 331 18.35 -3.76 17.96
N ARG A 332 17.92 -4.67 18.85
CA ARG A 332 17.79 -6.11 18.56
C ARG A 332 16.67 -6.44 17.59
N MET A 333 15.54 -5.74 17.71
CA MET A 333 14.45 -5.91 16.75
C MET A 333 14.83 -5.44 15.35
N GLY A 334 15.80 -4.54 15.25
CA GLY A 334 16.38 -4.11 13.97
C GLY A 334 15.43 -3.22 13.17
N TYR A 335 14.50 -2.52 13.84
CA TYR A 335 13.57 -1.62 13.17
C TYR A 335 14.33 -0.53 12.42
N ARG A 336 13.96 -0.30 11.15
CA ARG A 336 14.56 0.77 10.35
C ARG A 336 14.14 2.17 10.84
N TYR A 337 13.00 2.25 11.51
CA TYR A 337 12.41 3.48 12.06
C TYR A 337 11.88 3.28 13.49
N PRO A 338 11.62 4.36 14.25
CA PRO A 338 11.20 4.24 15.65
C PRO A 338 9.80 3.63 15.76
N ALA A 339 9.70 2.44 16.38
CA ALA A 339 8.42 1.75 16.57
C ALA A 339 7.41 2.59 17.39
N GLY A 340 6.11 2.39 17.14
CA GLY A 340 5.01 3.02 17.89
C GLY A 340 4.98 2.62 19.37
N ALA A 341 4.30 3.42 20.20
CA ALA A 341 4.33 3.27 21.66
C ALA A 341 3.80 1.90 22.14
N VAL A 342 2.69 1.43 21.54
CA VAL A 342 2.12 0.11 21.84
C VAL A 342 3.07 -1.01 21.44
N ARG A 343 3.73 -0.90 20.27
CA ARG A 343 4.70 -1.90 19.82
C ARG A 343 5.92 -1.97 20.73
N ARG A 344 6.44 -0.83 21.19
CA ARG A 344 7.54 -0.81 22.18
C ARG A 344 7.14 -1.43 23.51
N LEU A 345 5.92 -1.17 23.97
CA LEU A 345 5.38 -1.84 25.15
C LEU A 345 5.26 -3.36 24.91
N ASP A 346 4.71 -3.79 23.77
CA ASP A 346 4.58 -5.20 23.37
C ASP A 346 5.95 -5.90 23.34
N ASP A 347 6.98 -5.26 22.76
CA ASP A 347 8.36 -5.77 22.75
C ASP A 347 8.97 -5.83 24.17
N ALA A 348 8.73 -4.82 25.01
CA ALA A 348 9.21 -4.80 26.38
C ALA A 348 8.57 -5.91 27.22
N LEU A 349 7.25 -6.11 27.12
CA LEU A 349 6.55 -7.20 27.78
C LEU A 349 7.04 -8.56 27.28
N LEU A 350 7.27 -8.70 25.98
CA LEU A 350 7.85 -9.92 25.40
C LEU A 350 9.27 -10.18 25.95
N ALA A 351 10.10 -9.16 26.09
CA ALA A 351 11.44 -9.28 26.67
C ALA A 351 11.41 -9.64 28.17
N ILE A 352 10.45 -9.12 28.93
CA ILE A 352 10.32 -9.37 30.37
C ILE A 352 9.76 -10.77 30.66
N PHE A 353 8.65 -11.13 30.00
CA PHE A 353 7.88 -12.32 30.32
C PHE A 353 8.19 -13.51 29.40
N GLY A 354 8.89 -13.29 28.27
CA GLY A 354 9.32 -14.35 27.35
C GLY A 354 8.16 -15.24 26.91
N GLN A 355 8.34 -16.56 27.07
CA GLN A 355 7.32 -17.55 26.67
C GLN A 355 5.98 -17.35 27.40
N GLN A 356 5.98 -16.87 28.64
CA GLN A 356 4.73 -16.58 29.36
C GLN A 356 3.89 -15.52 28.61
N TYR A 357 4.55 -14.54 27.96
CA TYR A 357 3.86 -13.55 27.15
C TYR A 357 3.25 -14.16 25.88
N VAL A 358 4.02 -15.04 25.22
CA VAL A 358 3.59 -15.75 24.00
C VAL A 358 2.34 -16.59 24.28
N ASP A 359 2.29 -17.23 25.45
CA ASP A 359 1.23 -18.18 25.82
C ASP A 359 -0.05 -17.52 26.37
N LEU A 360 -0.11 -16.18 26.46
CA LEU A 360 -1.31 -15.46 26.90
C LEU A 360 -2.50 -15.75 25.99
N ARG A 361 -3.72 -15.78 26.57
CA ARG A 361 -4.93 -16.08 25.78
C ARG A 361 -5.19 -14.98 24.76
N GLY A 362 -4.99 -13.72 25.13
CA GLY A 362 -5.06 -12.59 24.20
C GLY A 362 -4.04 -12.66 23.05
N ASN A 363 -2.97 -13.46 23.19
CA ASN A 363 -1.92 -13.64 22.17
C ASN A 363 -2.06 -14.93 21.34
N ALA A 364 -3.12 -15.71 21.53
CA ALA A 364 -3.31 -17.00 20.84
C ALA A 364 -3.24 -16.90 19.30
N HIS A 365 -3.63 -15.75 18.73
CA HIS A 365 -3.61 -15.49 17.29
C HIS A 365 -2.24 -15.01 16.76
N ARG A 366 -1.27 -14.73 17.64
CA ARG A 366 0.05 -14.14 17.30
C ARG A 366 1.24 -14.96 17.82
N VAL A 367 1.00 -16.19 18.29
CA VAL A 367 2.03 -17.07 18.88
C VAL A 367 3.25 -17.20 17.99
N GLU A 368 3.06 -17.47 16.69
CA GLU A 368 4.17 -17.64 15.75
C GLU A 368 5.02 -16.36 15.62
N LYS A 369 4.38 -15.21 15.38
CA LYS A 369 5.06 -13.91 15.28
C LYS A 369 5.81 -13.53 16.56
N LEU A 370 5.18 -13.77 17.72
CA LEU A 370 5.79 -13.49 19.01
C LEU A 370 6.96 -14.43 19.29
N SER A 371 6.88 -15.69 18.87
CA SER A 371 7.98 -16.65 18.97
C SER A 371 9.18 -16.19 18.13
N THR A 372 8.96 -15.79 16.88
CA THR A 372 10.02 -15.23 16.02
C THR A 372 10.67 -13.98 16.61
N ARG A 373 9.87 -13.07 17.18
CA ARG A 373 10.39 -11.87 17.87
C ARG A 373 11.16 -12.22 19.14
N LEU A 374 10.69 -13.20 19.90
CA LEU A 374 11.37 -13.67 21.11
C LEU A 374 12.72 -14.32 20.77
N GLU A 375 12.79 -15.09 19.68
CA GLU A 375 14.05 -15.63 19.16
C GLU A 375 15.03 -14.52 18.77
N LYS A 376 14.57 -13.46 18.10
CA LYS A 376 15.39 -12.28 17.81
C LYS A 376 15.92 -11.61 19.07
N LEU A 377 15.08 -11.44 20.10
CA LEU A 377 15.49 -10.86 21.38
C LEU A 377 16.52 -11.70 22.14
N ASN A 378 16.42 -13.03 22.02
CA ASN A 378 17.30 -13.99 22.70
C ASN A 378 18.58 -14.31 21.91
N SER A 379 18.66 -13.91 20.64
CA SER A 379 19.84 -14.13 19.81
C SER A 379 21.03 -13.33 20.37
N PRO A 380 22.21 -13.95 20.53
CA PRO A 380 23.41 -13.24 20.99
C PRO A 380 23.78 -12.14 20.00
N ASP A 381 24.21 -10.98 20.52
CA ASP A 381 24.59 -9.83 19.68
C ASP A 381 25.69 -10.28 18.67
N GLY A 382 25.37 -10.16 17.38
CA GLY A 382 26.26 -10.54 16.27
C GLY A 382 27.36 -9.53 16.00
#